data_AF-A0A6G1IN09-F1
#
_entry.id   AF-A0A6G1IN09-F1
#
_cell.length_a   1.000
_cell.length_b   1.000
_cell.length_c   1.000
_cell.angle_alpha   90.00
_cell.angle_beta   90.00
_cell.angle_gamma   90.00
#
_symmetry.space_group_name_H-M   'P 1'
#
loop_
_entity.id
_entity.type
_entity.pdbx_description
1 polymer ?
#
loop_
_entity_poly.entity_id
_entity_poly.type
_entity_poly.pdbx_seq_one_letter_code
_entity_poly.pdbx_strand_id
1 'polypeptide(L)'
;MEVQLEKLDPDESYHESFDLLSREIGKSWKPVAMQKAPIFHAKMYATADKYNIVGLRELALEKFVADTADYFTNPAFYDAIDTVYATTPANDRLRKAVANSLCADIKVYGLRPPRRREIGGHP
;
A
#
# COMPACT_ATOMS: atom_id res chain seq x y z
N MET A 1 -23.78 34.54 -22.71
CA MET A 1 -22.33 34.23 -22.54
C MET A 1 -22.25 32.87 -21.88
N GLU A 2 -22.07 31.83 -22.68
CA GLU A 2 -21.81 30.47 -22.19
C GLU A 2 -20.40 30.43 -21.61
N VAL A 3 -20.29 30.06 -20.34
CA VAL A 3 -19.00 29.73 -19.73
C VAL A 3 -18.75 28.27 -20.07
N GLN A 4 -17.69 28.01 -20.83
CA GLN A 4 -17.30 26.66 -21.21
C GLN A 4 -16.94 25.87 -19.95
N LEU A 5 -17.64 24.76 -19.74
CA LEU A 5 -17.29 23.69 -18.81
C LEU A 5 -16.05 22.98 -19.38
N GLU A 6 -14.88 23.53 -19.06
CA GLU A 6 -13.61 22.85 -19.28
C GLU A 6 -13.52 21.68 -18.29
N LYS A 7 -13.25 20.50 -18.85
CA LYS A 7 -13.32 19.20 -18.21
C LYS A 7 -12.25 19.13 -17.11
N LEU A 8 -12.66 19.28 -15.84
CA LEU A 8 -11.85 18.83 -14.71
C LEU A 8 -11.96 17.31 -14.64
N ASP A 9 -10.81 16.62 -14.68
CA ASP A 9 -10.75 15.17 -14.54
C ASP A 9 -11.28 14.76 -13.15
N PRO A 10 -12.29 13.89 -13.08
CA PRO A 10 -12.99 13.58 -11.84
C PRO A 10 -12.13 12.82 -10.83
N ASP A 11 -11.00 12.24 -11.22
CA ASP A 11 -10.13 11.45 -10.31
C ASP A 11 -9.32 12.34 -9.36
N GLU A 12 -8.92 13.53 -9.80
CA GLU A 12 -8.03 14.43 -9.05
C GLU A 12 -8.78 15.16 -7.91
N SER A 13 -10.06 15.48 -8.15
CA SER A 13 -10.94 16.17 -7.18
C SER A 13 -11.26 15.31 -5.95
N TYR A 14 -11.38 13.99 -6.09
CA TYR A 14 -11.61 13.11 -4.95
C TYR A 14 -10.39 13.06 -4.03
N HIS A 15 -9.18 13.08 -4.58
CA HIS A 15 -7.95 13.03 -3.77
C HIS A 15 -7.79 14.28 -2.89
N GLU A 16 -7.97 15.48 -3.44
CA GLU A 16 -7.84 16.72 -2.65
C GLU A 16 -8.94 16.87 -1.59
N SER A 17 -10.18 16.55 -1.94
CA SER A 17 -11.32 16.61 -1.02
C SER A 17 -11.17 15.62 0.14
N PHE A 18 -10.58 14.47 -0.16
CA PHE A 18 -10.33 13.39 0.79
C PHE A 18 -9.14 13.72 1.71
N ASP A 19 -8.07 14.36 1.19
CA ASP A 19 -6.94 14.84 2.00
C ASP A 19 -7.35 15.90 3.04
N LEU A 20 -8.28 16.80 2.68
CA LEU A 20 -8.79 17.83 3.60
C LEU A 20 -9.66 17.23 4.70
N LEU A 21 -10.54 16.29 4.37
CA LEU A 21 -11.39 15.62 5.36
C LEU A 21 -10.55 14.82 6.38
N SER A 22 -9.40 14.31 5.93
CA SER A 22 -8.51 13.42 6.68
C SER A 22 -7.68 14.11 7.75
N ARG A 23 -7.49 15.42 7.62
CA ARG A 23 -6.83 16.24 8.66
C ARG A 23 -7.74 16.51 9.85
N GLU A 24 -9.06 16.46 9.66
CA GLU A 24 -10.09 16.78 10.67
C GLU A 24 -10.40 15.59 11.61
N ILE A 25 -10.30 14.36 11.11
CA ILE A 25 -10.69 13.14 11.81
C ILE A 25 -9.45 12.27 12.02
N GLY A 26 -8.90 12.27 13.24
CA GLY A 26 -7.71 11.49 13.65
C GLY A 26 -7.85 9.96 13.64
N LYS A 27 -8.50 9.39 12.63
CA LYS A 27 -8.62 7.94 12.32
C LYS A 27 -8.03 7.72 10.92
N SER A 28 -7.34 6.61 10.66
CA SER A 28 -6.77 6.36 9.34
C SER A 28 -7.88 6.42 8.28
N TRP A 29 -7.86 7.48 7.50
CA TRP A 29 -8.96 7.97 6.68
C TRP A 29 -9.27 7.09 5.47
N LYS A 30 -8.38 6.16 5.10
CA LYS A 30 -8.60 5.24 3.98
C LYS A 30 -9.86 4.39 4.24
N PRO A 31 -10.87 4.40 3.34
CA PRO A 31 -12.04 3.54 3.47
C PRO A 31 -11.61 2.07 3.60
N VAL A 32 -12.44 1.25 4.25
CA VAL A 32 -12.14 -0.18 4.53
C VAL A 32 -11.68 -0.93 3.26
N ALA A 33 -12.20 -0.57 2.09
CA ALA A 33 -11.77 -1.10 0.81
C ALA A 33 -10.29 -0.80 0.50
N MET A 34 -9.84 0.45 0.72
CA MET A 34 -8.45 0.86 0.55
C MET A 34 -7.52 0.27 1.61
N GLN A 35 -8.04 -0.05 2.81
CA GLN A 35 -7.25 -0.79 3.81
C GLN A 35 -6.88 -2.18 3.29
N LYS A 36 -7.80 -2.90 2.62
CA LYS A 36 -7.53 -4.23 2.05
C LYS A 36 -6.92 -4.21 0.64
N ALA A 37 -6.65 -3.05 0.08
CA ALA A 37 -6.12 -2.93 -1.28
C ALA A 37 -4.78 -3.66 -1.50
N PRO A 38 -3.78 -3.60 -0.59
CA PRO A 38 -2.49 -4.26 -0.81
C PRO A 38 -2.62 -5.77 -1.02
N ILE A 39 -3.41 -6.46 -0.18
CA ILE A 39 -3.62 -7.90 -0.29
C ILE A 39 -4.43 -8.25 -1.55
N PHE A 40 -5.37 -7.40 -1.95
CA PHE A 40 -6.13 -7.57 -3.19
C PHE A 40 -5.22 -7.52 -4.41
N HIS A 41 -4.37 -6.49 -4.52
CA HIS A 41 -3.45 -6.33 -5.64
C HIS A 41 -2.40 -7.44 -5.70
N ALA A 42 -1.89 -7.89 -4.54
CA ALA A 42 -0.97 -9.04 -4.48
C ALA A 42 -1.60 -10.33 -5.00
N LYS A 43 -2.84 -10.63 -4.59
CA LYS A 43 -3.60 -11.78 -5.12
C LYS A 43 -3.89 -11.64 -6.61
N MET A 44 -4.17 -10.42 -7.07
CA MET A 44 -4.43 -10.18 -8.49
C MET A 44 -3.19 -10.32 -9.35
N TYR A 45 -2.04 -9.89 -8.86
CA TYR A 45 -0.76 -10.13 -9.50
C TYR A 45 -0.49 -11.63 -9.67
N ALA A 46 -0.62 -12.42 -8.59
CA ALA A 46 -0.42 -13.87 -8.64
C ALA A 46 -1.39 -14.57 -9.60
N THR A 47 -2.64 -14.09 -9.66
CA THR A 47 -3.64 -14.61 -10.60
C THR A 47 -3.28 -14.28 -12.04
N ALA A 48 -2.88 -13.03 -12.30
CA ALA A 48 -2.47 -12.60 -13.63
C ALA A 48 -1.24 -13.36 -14.14
N ASP A 49 -0.28 -13.64 -13.25
CA ASP A 49 0.89 -14.45 -13.58
C ASP A 49 0.51 -15.91 -13.91
N LYS A 50 -0.37 -16.51 -13.08
CA LYS A 50 -0.88 -17.88 -13.31
C LYS A 50 -1.57 -18.05 -14.66
N TYR A 51 -2.29 -17.04 -15.13
CA TYR A 51 -2.99 -17.06 -16.42
C TYR A 51 -2.22 -16.36 -17.55
N ASN A 52 -0.98 -15.94 -17.30
CA ASN A 52 -0.11 -15.24 -18.25
C ASN A 52 -0.77 -13.98 -18.89
N ILE A 53 -1.53 -13.23 -18.09
CA ILE A 53 -2.20 -11.99 -18.50
C ILE A 53 -1.27 -10.82 -18.18
N VAL A 54 -0.35 -10.50 -19.10
CA VAL A 54 0.74 -9.54 -18.89
C VAL A 54 0.23 -8.16 -18.45
N GLY A 55 -0.76 -7.59 -19.15
CA GLY A 55 -1.28 -6.26 -18.83
C GLY A 55 -1.94 -6.19 -17.45
N LEU A 56 -2.63 -7.26 -17.02
CA LEU A 56 -3.22 -7.33 -15.69
C LEU A 56 -2.14 -7.43 -14.60
N ARG A 57 -1.07 -8.18 -14.86
CA ARG A 57 0.05 -8.32 -13.94
C ARG A 57 0.77 -6.98 -13.73
N GLU A 58 0.97 -6.22 -14.81
CA GLU A 58 1.59 -4.90 -14.76
C GLU A 58 0.70 -3.89 -14.02
N LEU A 59 -0.60 -3.87 -14.33
CA LEU A 59 -1.57 -3.00 -13.65
C LEU A 59 -1.67 -3.34 -12.15
N ALA A 60 -1.70 -4.62 -11.79
CA ALA A 60 -1.74 -5.04 -10.39
C ALA A 60 -0.49 -4.60 -9.62
N LEU A 61 0.69 -4.65 -10.25
CA LEU A 61 1.93 -4.16 -9.66
C LEU A 61 1.90 -2.64 -9.45
N GLU A 62 1.45 -1.89 -10.45
CA GLU A 62 1.34 -0.43 -10.39
C GLU A 62 0.40 -0.01 -9.25
N LYS A 63 -0.80 -0.60 -9.19
CA LYS A 63 -1.77 -0.32 -8.13
C LYS A 63 -1.29 -0.79 -6.76
N PHE A 64 -0.58 -1.91 -6.67
CA PHE A 64 0.07 -2.33 -5.44
C PHE A 64 1.05 -1.26 -4.94
N VAL A 65 1.93 -0.74 -5.80
CA VAL A 65 2.91 0.29 -5.40
C VAL A 65 2.21 1.59 -4.98
N ALA A 66 1.19 2.02 -5.72
CA ALA A 66 0.43 3.23 -5.39
C ALA A 66 -0.28 3.13 -4.04
N ASP A 67 -0.99 2.02 -3.79
CA ASP A 67 -1.77 1.83 -2.55
C ASP A 67 -0.89 1.50 -1.34
N THR A 68 0.38 1.18 -1.58
CA THR A 68 1.38 0.92 -0.53
C THR A 68 2.36 2.07 -0.34
N ALA A 69 2.09 3.28 -0.85
CA ALA A 69 2.92 4.44 -0.56
C ALA A 69 2.86 4.87 0.93
N ASP A 70 1.70 4.75 1.59
CA ASP A 70 1.49 5.11 3.00
C ASP A 70 1.29 3.88 3.91
N TYR A 71 1.92 2.77 3.56
CA TYR A 71 1.59 1.45 4.12
C TYR A 71 1.93 1.26 5.60
N PHE A 72 2.77 2.11 6.20
CA PHE A 72 3.26 1.95 7.58
C PHE A 72 2.12 1.84 8.62
N THR A 73 0.94 2.40 8.31
CA THR A 73 -0.25 2.34 9.15
C THR A 73 -1.26 1.25 8.75
N ASN A 74 -1.02 0.54 7.64
CA ASN A 74 -1.95 -0.42 7.08
C ASN A 74 -1.54 -1.87 7.42
N PRO A 75 -2.22 -2.55 8.37
CA PRO A 75 -1.89 -3.93 8.73
C PRO A 75 -2.04 -4.91 7.55
N ALA A 76 -2.93 -4.63 6.59
CA ALA A 76 -3.12 -5.49 5.42
C ALA A 76 -1.91 -5.49 4.47
N PHE A 77 -0.99 -4.53 4.61
CA PHE A 77 0.28 -4.60 3.90
C PHE A 77 1.10 -5.81 4.33
N TYR A 78 1.16 -6.11 5.63
CA TYR A 78 1.91 -7.27 6.13
C TYR A 78 1.28 -8.58 5.64
N ASP A 79 -0.06 -8.69 5.63
CA ASP A 79 -0.75 -9.84 5.04
C ASP A 79 -0.47 -9.98 3.53
N ALA A 80 -0.30 -8.85 2.84
CA ALA A 80 0.08 -8.84 1.44
C ALA A 80 1.52 -9.32 1.25
N ILE A 81 2.47 -8.96 2.12
CA ILE A 81 3.85 -9.47 2.09
C ILE A 81 3.84 -11.01 2.14
N ASP A 82 3.10 -11.60 3.09
CA ASP A 82 3.01 -13.07 3.21
C ASP A 82 2.49 -13.69 1.90
N THR A 83 1.47 -13.08 1.30
CA THR A 83 0.93 -13.51 0.01
C THR A 83 1.97 -13.40 -1.11
N VAL A 84 2.69 -12.28 -1.20
CA VAL A 84 3.71 -12.05 -2.24
C VAL A 84 4.82 -13.09 -2.14
N TYR A 85 5.37 -13.32 -0.94
CA TYR A 85 6.46 -14.28 -0.75
C TYR A 85 6.02 -15.74 -0.87
N ALA A 86 4.73 -16.04 -0.70
CA ALA A 86 4.18 -17.38 -0.93
C ALA A 86 3.91 -17.68 -2.43
N THR A 87 3.57 -16.66 -3.23
CA THR A 87 3.00 -16.86 -4.58
C THR A 87 3.96 -16.51 -5.73
N THR A 88 5.01 -15.74 -5.48
CA THR A 88 5.94 -15.27 -6.52
C THR A 88 7.31 -15.96 -6.40
N PRO A 89 8.11 -16.06 -7.48
CA PRO A 89 9.49 -16.57 -7.42
C PRO A 89 10.48 -15.54 -6.82
N ALA A 90 11.69 -15.98 -6.46
CA ALA A 90 12.66 -15.13 -5.74
C ALA A 90 13.08 -13.84 -6.47
N ASN A 91 13.11 -13.83 -7.80
CA ASN A 91 13.53 -12.68 -8.62
C ASN A 91 12.34 -11.86 -9.17
N ASP A 92 11.19 -11.93 -8.50
CA ASP A 92 9.96 -11.28 -8.96
C ASP A 92 9.95 -9.76 -8.73
N ARG A 93 9.29 -9.03 -9.64
CA ARG A 93 9.17 -7.56 -9.58
C ARG A 93 8.39 -7.09 -8.36
N LEU A 94 7.35 -7.83 -7.96
CA LEU A 94 6.52 -7.51 -6.80
C LEU A 94 7.30 -7.69 -5.49
N ARG A 95 8.15 -8.73 -5.38
CA ARG A 95 9.07 -8.87 -4.24
C ARG A 95 10.04 -7.71 -4.12
N LYS A 96 10.61 -7.28 -5.26
CA LYS A 96 11.52 -6.13 -5.30
C LYS A 96 10.81 -4.85 -4.88
N ALA A 97 9.56 -4.65 -5.30
CA ALA A 97 8.76 -3.50 -4.88
C ALA A 97 8.56 -3.48 -3.34
N VAL A 98 8.16 -4.61 -2.75
CA VAL A 98 8.01 -4.74 -1.29
C VAL A 98 9.33 -4.45 -0.57
N ALA A 99 10.44 -5.04 -1.03
CA ALA A 99 11.75 -4.85 -0.42
C ALA A 99 12.20 -3.37 -0.49
N ASN A 100 11.93 -2.69 -1.60
CA ASN A 100 12.23 -1.27 -1.77
C ASN A 100 11.43 -0.41 -0.80
N SER A 101 10.12 -0.66 -0.65
CA SER A 101 9.28 0.06 0.31
C SER A 101 9.80 -0.11 1.73
N LEU A 102 10.12 -1.35 2.15
CA LEU A 102 10.67 -1.62 3.49
C LEU A 102 12.04 -0.97 3.70
N CYS A 103 12.93 -1.03 2.70
CA CYS A 103 14.24 -0.39 2.78
C CYS A 103 14.14 1.14 2.89
N ALA A 104 13.19 1.75 2.18
CA ALA A 104 12.94 3.19 2.27
C ALA A 104 12.48 3.57 3.68
N ASP A 105 11.55 2.81 4.25
CA ASP A 105 11.03 3.07 5.60
C ASP A 105 12.08 2.86 6.69
N ILE A 106 12.90 1.81 6.59
CA ILE A 106 14.00 1.57 7.53
C ILE A 106 14.97 2.76 7.53
N LYS A 107 15.22 3.39 6.38
CA LYS A 107 16.09 4.58 6.31
C LYS A 107 15.45 5.81 6.97
N VAL A 108 14.14 5.96 6.89
CA VAL A 108 13.42 7.13 7.42
C VAL A 108 13.12 7.00 8.91
N TYR A 109 12.59 5.85 9.34
CA TYR A 109 12.09 5.64 10.70
C TYR A 109 13.00 4.77 11.58
N GLY A 110 14.04 4.16 11.00
CA GLY A 110 14.85 3.14 11.66
C GLY A 110 14.11 1.80 11.82
N LEU A 111 14.84 0.75 12.19
CA LEU A 111 14.22 -0.46 12.74
C LEU A 111 13.62 -0.05 14.09
N ARG A 112 12.29 0.11 14.17
CA ARG A 112 11.59 0.36 15.44
C ARG A 112 12.18 -0.58 16.50
N PRO A 113 12.86 -0.07 17.55
CA PRO A 113 13.54 -0.96 18.47
C PRO A 113 12.52 -1.87 19.15
N PRO A 114 12.84 -3.17 19.36
CA PRO A 114 11.95 -4.05 20.10
C PRO A 114 11.68 -3.40 21.46
N ARG A 115 10.40 -3.32 21.87
CA ARG A 115 10.04 -2.84 23.21
C ARG A 115 10.94 -3.57 24.21
N ARG A 116 11.82 -2.83 24.90
CA ARG A 116 12.55 -3.33 26.07
C ARG A 116 11.48 -3.96 26.94
N ARG A 117 11.48 -5.29 27.09
CA ARG A 117 10.80 -5.91 28.21
C ARG A 117 11.52 -5.34 29.42
N GLU A 118 10.84 -4.46 30.16
CA GLU A 118 11.29 -4.06 31.48
C GLU A 118 11.44 -5.36 32.26
N ILE A 119 12.69 -5.76 32.45
CA ILE A 119 13.03 -6.87 33.31
C ILE A 119 12.69 -6.34 34.70
N GLY A 120 11.55 -6.80 35.23
CA GLY A 120 11.12 -6.47 36.58
C GLY A 120 12.19 -6.92 37.55
N GLY A 121 13.01 -5.97 37.99
CA GLY A 121 13.82 -6.05 39.19
C GLY A 121 13.22 -5.08 40.19
N HIS A 122 12.22 -5.54 40.95
CA HIS A 122 11.81 -4.85 42.16
C HIS A 122 12.67 -5.40 43.32
N PRO A 123 13.28 -4.54 44.15
CA PRO A 123 14.15 -4.92 45.27
C PRO A 123 13.46 -5.77 46.35
#